data_AF-A0A0Q9LCJ1-F1
#
_entry.id   AF-A0A0Q9LCJ1-F1
#
_cell.length_a   1.000
_cell.length_b   1.000
_cell.length_c   1.000
_cell.angle_alpha   90.00
_cell.angle_beta   90.00
_cell.angle_gamma   90.00
#
_symmetry.space_group_name_H-M   'P 1'
#
loop_
_entity.id
_entity.type
_entity.pdbx_description
1 polymer ?
#
loop_
_entity_poly.entity_id
_entity_poly.type
_entity_poly.pdbx_seq_one_letter_code
_entity_poly.pdbx_strand_id
1 'polypeptide(L)' 'MNNQRAQEIAVSPVMVDVTYNGTPIYIQNVDEKNETARIYPLDQPENEQSVPLNSLVERSQMLEMEDIKMICPLPQD' A
#
# COMPACT_ATOMS: atom_id res chain seq x y z
N MET A 1 3.07 4.60 -1.48
CA MET A 1 4.32 3.78 -1.45
C MET A 1 5.34 4.34 -2.47
N ASN A 2 6.62 3.92 -2.44
CA ASN A 2 7.66 4.30 -3.42
C ASN A 2 8.00 3.17 -4.41
N ASN A 3 8.78 3.47 -5.47
CA ASN A 3 9.17 2.53 -6.52
C ASN A 3 9.87 1.27 -6.01
N GLN A 4 10.93 1.43 -5.23
CA GLN A 4 11.74 0.32 -4.73
C GLN A 4 10.88 -0.69 -3.93
N ARG A 5 10.09 -0.19 -2.98
CA ARG A 5 9.24 -1.04 -2.15
C ARG A 5 8.17 -1.75 -2.98
N ALA A 6 7.61 -1.07 -3.97
CA ALA A 6 6.61 -1.66 -4.85
C ALA A 6 7.15 -2.85 -5.65
N GLN A 7 8.39 -2.75 -6.14
CA GLN A 7 9.03 -3.82 -6.90
C GLN A 7 9.30 -5.04 -6.03
N GLU A 8 9.81 -4.84 -4.81
CA GLU A 8 10.03 -5.92 -3.84
C GLU A 8 8.75 -6.72 -3.59
N ILE A 9 7.61 -6.02 -3.46
CA ILE A 9 6.31 -6.64 -3.28
C ILE A 9 5.88 -7.39 -4.55
N ALA A 10 6.06 -6.80 -5.74
CA ALA A 10 5.65 -7.42 -7.00
C ALA A 10 6.42 -8.72 -7.33
N VAL A 11 7.67 -8.85 -6.88
CA VAL A 11 8.50 -10.06 -7.07
C VAL A 11 8.48 -11.00 -5.86
N SER A 12 7.85 -10.59 -4.75
CA SER A 12 7.79 -11.38 -3.53
C SER A 12 6.89 -12.60 -3.72
N PRO A 13 7.32 -13.81 -3.33
CA PRO A 13 6.45 -14.99 -3.29
C PRO A 13 5.48 -14.96 -2.10
N VAL A 14 5.68 -14.04 -1.16
CA VAL A 14 4.83 -13.83 0.00
C VAL A 14 3.89 -12.67 -0.28
N MET A 15 2.59 -12.89 -0.06
CA MET A 15 1.57 -11.84 -0.18
C MET A 15 1.81 -10.77 0.88
N VAL A 16 1.97 -9.53 0.42
CA VAL A 16 2.08 -8.36 1.29
C VAL A 16 0.74 -7.63 1.30
N ASP A 17 0.27 -7.24 2.50
CA ASP A 17 -0.97 -6.50 2.67
C ASP A 17 -0.83 -5.07 2.11
N VAL A 18 -1.25 -4.88 0.85
CA VAL A 18 -1.33 -3.58 0.19
C VAL A 18 -2.77 -3.26 -0.15
N THR A 19 -3.14 -2.00 0.02
CA THR A 19 -4.47 -1.48 -0.31
C THR A 19 -4.40 -0.33 -1.30
N TYR A 20 -5.43 -0.22 -2.13
CA TYR A 20 -5.73 0.92 -2.97
C TYR A 20 -7.15 1.39 -2.65
N ASN A 21 -7.31 2.65 -2.23
CA ASN A 21 -8.60 3.19 -1.78
C ASN A 21 -9.32 2.33 -0.72
N GLY A 22 -8.56 1.67 0.15
CA GLY A 22 -9.10 0.78 1.19
C GLY A 22 -9.41 -0.65 0.73
N THR A 23 -9.35 -0.92 -0.58
CA THR A 23 -9.52 -2.28 -1.12
C THR A 23 -8.18 -3.01 -1.16
N PRO A 24 -8.09 -4.26 -0.67
CA PRO A 24 -6.89 -5.09 -0.81
C PRO A 24 -6.58 -5.42 -2.27
N ILE A 25 -5.31 -5.32 -2.65
CA ILE A 25 -4.85 -5.53 -4.03
C ILE A 25 -3.64 -6.45 -4.08
N TYR A 26 -3.42 -7.06 -5.24
CA TYR A 26 -2.15 -7.64 -5.65
C TYR A 26 -1.43 -6.70 -6.62
N ILE A 27 -0.12 -6.50 -6.45
CA ILE A 27 0.71 -5.75 -7.40
C ILE A 27 1.32 -6.73 -8.40
N GLN A 28 0.90 -6.65 -9.65
CA GLN A 28 1.40 -7.54 -10.69
C GLN A 28 2.72 -7.05 -11.30
N ASN A 29 2.84 -5.74 -11.54
CA ASN A 29 4.03 -5.14 -12.12
C ASN A 29 4.15 -3.66 -11.71
N VAL A 30 5.37 -3.14 -11.71
CA VAL A 30 5.69 -1.73 -11.46
C VAL A 30 6.29 -1.11 -12.71
N ASP A 31 5.80 0.06 -13.10
CA ASP A 31 6.42 0.91 -14.11
C ASP A 31 7.15 2.06 -13.42
N GLU A 32 8.46 1.88 -13.26
CA GLU A 32 9.33 2.84 -12.58
C GLU A 32 9.39 4.20 -13.28
N LYS A 33 9.29 4.21 -14.61
CA LYS A 33 9.43 5.44 -15.40
C LYS A 33 8.24 6.35 -15.18
N ASN A 34 7.06 5.75 -15.04
CA ASN A 34 5.80 6.47 -14.87
C ASN A 34 5.33 6.54 -13.42
N GLU A 35 6.07 5.94 -12.48
CA GLU A 35 5.72 5.83 -11.06
C GLU A 35 4.31 5.25 -10.84
N THR A 36 3.95 4.25 -11.65
CA THR A 36 2.66 3.56 -11.60
C THR A 36 2.84 2.07 -11.34
N ALA A 37 1.78 1.43 -10.84
CA ALA A 37 1.70 -0.01 -10.68
C ALA A 37 0.45 -0.55 -11.35
N ARG A 38 0.61 -1.73 -11.96
CA ARG A 38 -0.49 -2.57 -12.42
C ARG A 38 -0.95 -3.43 -11.26
N ILE A 39 -2.22 -3.27 -10.89
CA ILE A 39 -2.82 -3.92 -9.72
C ILE A 39 -4.07 -4.71 -10.10
N TYR A 40 -4.41 -5.66 -9.24
CA TYR A 40 -5.65 -6.42 -9.27
C TYR A 40 -6.31 -6.39 -7.89
N PRO A 41 -7.55 -5.90 -7.75
CA PRO A 41 -8.33 -6.07 -6.53
C PRO A 41 -8.50 -7.56 -6.20
N LEU A 42 -8.30 -7.92 -4.93
CA LEU A 42 -8.37 -9.33 -4.51
C LEU A 42 -9.79 -9.92 -4.64
N ASP A 43 -10.81 -9.07 -4.56
CA ASP A 43 -12.21 -9.43 -4.74
C ASP A 43 -12.64 -9.44 -6.22
N GLN A 44 -11.88 -8.80 -7.11
CA GLN A 44 -12.15 -8.68 -8.55
C GLN A 44 -10.84 -8.87 -9.35
N PRO A 45 -10.29 -10.08 -9.40
CA PRO A 45 -9.00 -10.37 -10.04
C PRO A 45 -9.02 -10.20 -11.56
N GLU A 46 -10.19 -10.05 -12.20
CA GLU A 46 -10.33 -9.66 -13.60
C GLU A 46 -10.20 -8.14 -13.84
N ASN A 47 -10.30 -7.34 -12.79
CA ASN A 47 -10.36 -5.89 -12.87
C ASN A 47 -8.96 -5.27 -12.74
N GLU A 48 -8.17 -5.41 -13.80
CA GLU A 48 -6.85 -4.81 -13.88
C GLU A 48 -6.91 -3.29 -13.90
N GLN A 49 -6.08 -2.64 -13.06
CA GLN A 49 -5.96 -1.18 -13.03
C GLN A 49 -4.50 -0.74 -13.02
N SER A 50 -4.19 0.36 -13.69
CA SER A 50 -2.89 1.04 -13.58
C SER A 50 -3.07 2.28 -12.71
N VAL A 51 -2.41 2.31 -11.55
CA VAL A 51 -2.59 3.36 -10.54
C VAL A 51 -1.26 3.95 -10.09
N PRO A 52 -1.23 5.21 -9.63
CA PRO A 52 -0.02 5.82 -9.08
C PRO A 52 0.50 5.07 -7.84
N LEU A 53 1.81 4.88 -7.74
CA LEU A 53 2.44 4.20 -6.59
C LEU A 53 2.21 4.92 -5.25
N ASN A 54 2.14 6.24 -5.29
CA ASN A 54 1.87 7.06 -4.12
C ASN A 54 0.46 6.82 -3.54
N SER A 55 -0.46 6.25 -4.31
CA SER A 55 -1.83 5.93 -3.90
C SER A 55 -1.96 4.55 -3.26
N LEU A 56 -0.90 3.73 -3.32
CA LEU A 56 -0.85 2.42 -2.67
C LEU A 56 -0.36 2.57 -1.23
N VAL A 57 -1.03 1.88 -0.32
CA VAL A 57 -0.72 1.89 1.12
C VAL A 57 -0.48 0.48 1.60
N GLU A 58 0.72 0.23 2.12
CA GLU A 58 1.03 -1.02 2.81
C GLU A 58 0.45 -0.97 4.23
N ARG A 59 -0.17 -2.06 4.70
CA ARG A 59 -0.80 -2.09 6.04
C ARG A 59 0.18 -1.75 7.16
N SER A 60 1.44 -2.16 7.04
CA SER A 60 2.51 -1.81 7.98
C SER A 60 2.69 -0.29 8.13
N GLN A 61 2.47 0.47 7.05
CA GLN A 61 2.57 1.94 7.03
C GLN A 61 1.36 2.63 7.68
N MET A 62 0.20 1.96 7.78
CA MET A 62 -0.95 2.52 8.51
C MET A 62 -0.77 2.45 10.03
N LEU A 63 -0.12 1.40 10.54
CA LEU A 63 0.06 1.19 11.98
C LEU A 63 0.94 2.28 12.62
N GLU A 64 1.91 2.83 11.88
CA GLU A 64 2.76 3.94 12.36
C GLU A 64 1.98 5.25 12.58
N MET A 65 0.80 5.39 11.96
CA MET A 65 -0.04 6.59 12.10
C MET A 65 -0.97 6.52 13.32
N GLU A 66 -1.27 5.30 13.82
CA GLU A 66 -2.15 5.09 14.97
C GLU A 66 -1.42 5.33 16.31
N ASP A 67 -0.10 5.10 16.37
CA ASP A 67 0.72 5.32 17.57
C ASP A 67 0.94 6.81 17.90
N ILE A 68 0.95 7.70 16.89
CA ILE A 68 1.11 9.15 17.10
C ILE A 68 -0.12 9.76 17.80
N LYS A 69 -1.28 9.11 17.73
CA LYS A 69 -2.52 9.58 18.38
C LYS A 69 -2.54 9.34 19.89
N MET A 70 -1.60 8.55 20.43
CA MET A 70 -1.51 8.21 21.86
C MET A 70 -0.60 9.16 22.67
N ILE A 71 -0.17 10.29 22.10
CA ILE A 71 0.49 11.39 22.83
C ILE A 71 -0.53 12.51 23.09
N CYS A 72 -1.64 12.20 23.76
CA CYS A 72 -2.38 13.22 24.50
C CYS A 72 -1.68 13.40 25.87
N PRO A 73 -1.20 14.60 26.24
CA PRO A 73 -0.73 14.81 27.59
C PRO A 73 -1.92 14.66 28.55
N LEU A 74 -1.76 13.83 29.59
CA LEU A 74 -2.69 13.79 30.71
C LEU A 74 -2.90 15.22 31.24
N PRO A 75 -4.14 15.63 31.58
CA PRO A 75 -4.36 16.85 32.33
C PRO A 75 -3.53 16.81 33.60
N GLN A 76 -2.71 17.84 33.84
CA GLN A 76 -2.05 18.03 35.12
C GLN A 76 -3.14 18.55 36.07
N ASP A 77 -3.47 17.77 37.10
CA ASP A 77 -4.20 18.24 38.29
C ASP A 77 -3.30 19.12 39.17
#